data_AF-A0A1Q9YMI8-F1
#
_entry.id   AF-A0A1Q9YMI8-F1
#
_cell.length_a   1.000
_cell.length_b   1.000
_cell.length_c   1.000
_cell.angle_alpha   90.00
_cell.angle_beta   90.00
_cell.angle_gamma   90.00
#
_symmetry.space_group_name_H-M   'P 1'
#
loop_
_entity.id
_entity.type
_entity.pdbx_description
1 polymer ?
#
loop_
_entity_poly.entity_id
_entity_poly.type
_entity_poly.pdbx_seq_one_letter_code
_entity_poly.pdbx_strand_id
1 'polypeptide(L)'
;MDNQTMLDPGLRKALEGLKKHQGQKESAAVAAEMLKGKILAPAVWDKAPAPDGHGQLVFPPDTNISLMVMERQDKKNFFPFFTSKETLEKWSPKAQCLVLTFDQFMPFLKMAGGEVDGVILDPEDLDITLDTSFLQQLEKIRLRGLSANRIVKGDKVTVKDPGEEGKYLGNVLAKTAESMPEVRSIVLKERLMPDNSQHWFIIVDADSEDPVLFSKLSAEGSRLAGGRDMEFMFGSTELGKKIMHDSMPVYTREKA
;
A
#
# COMPACT_ATOMS: atom_id res chain seq x y z
N MET A 1 20.61 -14.64 17.51
CA MET A 1 19.20 -14.36 17.17
C MET A 1 18.89 -15.21 15.96
N ASP A 2 18.03 -16.22 16.13
CA ASP A 2 17.60 -17.06 15.02
C ASP A 2 16.71 -16.25 14.08
N ASN A 3 17.03 -16.25 12.80
CA ASN A 3 16.39 -15.42 11.77
C ASN A 3 14.98 -15.94 11.38
N GLN A 4 14.45 -16.97 12.06
CA GLN A 4 13.23 -17.70 11.69
C GLN A 4 11.92 -17.13 12.26
N THR A 5 11.97 -16.21 13.25
CA THR A 5 10.78 -15.60 13.88
C THR A 5 10.63 -14.10 13.60
N MET A 6 11.57 -13.52 12.86
CA MET A 6 11.61 -12.10 12.52
C MET A 6 10.80 -11.84 11.25
N LEU A 7 9.78 -10.98 11.36
CA LEU A 7 8.91 -10.63 10.24
C LEU A 7 9.63 -9.71 9.26
N ASP A 8 10.35 -8.72 9.79
CA ASP A 8 11.06 -7.72 9.00
C ASP A 8 12.48 -7.44 9.52
N PRO A 9 13.48 -8.22 9.03
CA PRO A 9 14.87 -8.04 9.40
C PRO A 9 15.44 -6.67 9.05
N GLY A 10 14.96 -6.07 7.96
CA GLY A 10 15.44 -4.79 7.45
C GLY A 10 15.00 -3.64 8.33
N LEU A 11 13.69 -3.59 8.62
CA LEU A 11 13.11 -2.61 9.54
C LEU A 11 13.73 -2.72 10.94
N ARG A 12 13.87 -3.95 11.48
CA ARG A 12 14.50 -4.15 12.78
C ARG A 12 15.92 -3.58 12.82
N LYS A 13 16.74 -3.89 11.81
CA LYS A 13 18.12 -3.38 11.72
C LYS A 13 18.17 -1.85 11.64
N ALA A 14 17.27 -1.23 10.88
CA ALA A 14 17.21 0.24 10.80
C ALA A 14 16.82 0.87 12.14
N LEU A 15 15.85 0.29 12.84
CA LEU A 15 15.41 0.73 14.18
C LEU A 15 16.52 0.58 15.22
N GLU A 16 17.25 -0.54 15.23
CA GLU A 16 18.44 -0.72 16.08
C GLU A 16 19.54 0.30 15.77
N GLY A 17 19.70 0.65 14.49
CA GLY A 17 20.59 1.72 14.04
C GLY A 17 20.20 3.08 14.64
N LEU A 18 18.91 3.44 14.52
CA LEU A 18 18.35 4.68 15.06
C LEU A 18 18.46 4.75 16.61
N LYS A 19 18.24 3.63 17.30
CA LYS A 19 18.38 3.54 18.78
C LYS A 19 19.82 3.80 19.22
N LYS A 20 20.82 3.34 18.45
CA LYS A 20 22.25 3.52 18.74
C LYS A 20 22.75 4.91 18.37
N HIS A 21 22.31 5.44 17.23
CA HIS A 21 22.74 6.73 16.70
C HIS A 21 21.53 7.49 16.15
N GLN A 22 21.25 8.65 16.73
CA GLN A 22 20.22 9.54 16.19
C GLN A 22 20.82 10.40 15.08
N GLY A 23 20.15 10.46 13.94
CA GLY A 23 20.63 11.21 12.79
C GLY A 23 19.69 11.14 11.60
N GLN A 24 19.93 12.03 10.62
CA GLN A 24 19.14 12.08 9.39
C GLN A 24 19.30 10.79 8.57
N LYS A 25 20.49 10.20 8.56
CA LYS A 25 20.78 8.96 7.83
C LYS A 25 20.00 7.79 8.41
N GLU A 26 19.99 7.65 9.73
CA GLU A 26 19.30 6.58 10.45
C GLU A 26 17.78 6.76 10.35
N SER A 27 17.29 8.00 10.43
CA SER A 27 15.88 8.33 10.21
C SER A 27 15.43 7.99 8.78
N ALA A 28 16.27 8.30 7.78
CA ALA A 28 16.00 7.95 6.38
C ALA A 28 16.03 6.43 6.14
N ALA A 29 16.89 5.69 6.84
CA ALA A 29 16.90 4.23 6.80
C ALA A 29 15.60 3.66 7.38
N VAL A 30 15.15 4.13 8.55
CA VAL A 30 13.87 3.70 9.13
C VAL A 30 12.70 4.05 8.22
N ALA A 31 12.69 5.24 7.61
CA ALA A 31 11.67 5.63 6.63
C ALA A 31 11.59 4.65 5.45
N ALA A 32 12.73 4.34 4.83
CA ALA A 32 12.79 3.44 3.68
C ALA A 32 12.34 2.01 4.03
N GLU A 33 12.78 1.48 5.18
CA GLU A 33 12.39 0.15 5.63
C GLU A 33 10.91 0.09 6.05
N MET A 34 10.40 1.11 6.72
CA MET A 34 8.98 1.18 7.12
C MET A 34 8.04 1.15 5.92
N LEU A 35 8.41 1.85 4.83
CA LEU A 35 7.59 1.89 3.62
C LEU A 35 7.50 0.54 2.90
N LYS A 36 8.58 -0.25 2.86
CA LYS A 36 8.58 -1.55 2.17
C LYS A 36 8.21 -2.72 3.08
N GLY A 37 8.26 -2.49 4.38
CA GLY A 37 8.24 -3.53 5.37
C GLY A 37 6.85 -4.02 5.76
N LYS A 38 6.85 -5.01 6.66
CA LYS A 38 5.65 -5.52 7.31
C LYS A 38 5.81 -5.45 8.82
N ILE A 39 4.72 -5.11 9.51
CA ILE A 39 4.65 -5.09 10.97
C ILE A 39 3.58 -6.06 11.46
N LEU A 40 3.74 -6.54 12.69
CA LEU A 40 2.65 -7.19 13.42
C LEU A 40 1.90 -6.12 14.20
N ALA A 41 0.62 -5.96 13.92
CA ALA A 41 -0.28 -5.08 14.64
C ALA A 41 -1.26 -5.92 15.48
N PRO A 42 -1.18 -5.89 16.81
CA PRO A 42 -2.18 -6.50 17.67
C PRO A 42 -3.56 -5.91 17.37
N ALA A 43 -4.54 -6.79 17.19
CA ALA A 43 -5.87 -6.40 16.80
C ALA A 43 -6.92 -7.33 17.40
N VAL A 44 -8.14 -6.82 17.50
CA VAL A 44 -9.33 -7.59 17.80
C VAL A 44 -10.30 -7.46 16.63
N TRP A 45 -11.04 -8.53 16.37
CA TRP A 45 -12.06 -8.57 15.32
C TRP A 45 -13.32 -9.27 15.83
N ASP A 46 -14.47 -8.81 15.36
CA ASP A 46 -15.77 -9.35 15.77
C ASP A 46 -16.13 -10.68 15.07
N LYS A 47 -15.48 -10.97 13.93
CA LYS A 47 -15.67 -12.19 13.15
C LYS A 47 -14.34 -12.82 12.80
N ALA A 48 -14.19 -14.10 13.15
CA ALA A 48 -12.98 -14.84 12.84
C ALA A 48 -12.84 -15.04 11.32
N PRO A 49 -11.62 -14.99 10.77
CA PRO A 49 -11.39 -15.32 9.37
C PRO A 49 -11.62 -16.82 9.13
N ALA A 50 -12.05 -17.16 7.93
CA ALA A 50 -12.24 -18.54 7.49
C ALA A 50 -11.34 -18.83 6.27
N PRO A 51 -10.86 -20.08 6.09
CA PRO A 51 -10.11 -20.44 4.90
C PRO A 51 -11.00 -20.31 3.65
N ASP A 52 -10.44 -19.74 2.59
CA ASP A 52 -11.05 -19.72 1.27
C ASP A 52 -10.86 -21.06 0.54
N GLY A 53 -11.27 -21.14 -0.73
CA GLY A 53 -11.11 -22.33 -1.58
C GLY A 53 -9.65 -22.76 -1.83
N HIS A 54 -8.67 -21.96 -1.41
CA HIS A 54 -7.24 -22.21 -1.51
C HIS A 54 -6.56 -22.38 -0.14
N GLY A 55 -7.34 -22.37 0.96
CA GLY A 55 -6.84 -22.50 2.33
C GLY A 55 -6.28 -21.20 2.93
N GLN A 56 -6.42 -20.07 2.24
CA GLN A 56 -6.00 -18.77 2.76
C GLN A 56 -7.07 -18.21 3.70
N LEU A 57 -6.68 -17.72 4.88
CA LEU A 57 -7.61 -17.10 5.81
C LEU A 57 -8.10 -15.75 5.28
N VAL A 58 -9.42 -15.61 5.13
CA VAL A 58 -10.08 -14.39 4.64
C VAL A 58 -11.13 -13.95 5.65
N PHE A 59 -11.15 -12.65 5.95
CA PHE A 59 -12.18 -12.06 6.80
C PHE A 59 -13.51 -11.92 6.05
N PRO A 60 -14.65 -12.18 6.70
CA PRO A 60 -15.96 -11.80 6.15
C PRO A 60 -15.99 -10.30 5.76
N PRO A 61 -16.66 -9.91 4.66
CA PRO A 61 -16.64 -8.53 4.14
C PRO A 61 -17.10 -7.43 5.12
N ASP A 62 -17.87 -7.79 6.15
CA ASP A 62 -18.44 -6.90 7.15
C ASP A 62 -17.83 -7.12 8.55
N THR A 63 -16.55 -7.51 8.59
CA THR A 63 -15.78 -7.68 9.83
C THR A 63 -15.31 -6.31 10.34
N ASN A 64 -15.58 -6.03 11.61
CA ASN A 64 -15.02 -4.88 12.29
C ASN A 64 -13.67 -5.27 12.90
N ILE A 65 -12.61 -4.57 12.49
CA ILE A 65 -11.25 -4.75 12.99
C ILE A 65 -10.85 -3.51 13.75
N SER A 66 -10.38 -3.70 14.99
CA SER A 66 -9.83 -2.63 15.82
C SER A 66 -8.40 -2.96 16.23
N LEU A 67 -7.45 -2.07 15.94
CA LEU A 67 -6.09 -2.19 16.44
C LEU A 67 -6.05 -1.84 17.93
N MET A 68 -5.22 -2.54 18.70
CA MET A 68 -5.01 -2.22 20.11
C MET A 68 -4.28 -0.89 20.26
N VAL A 69 -4.60 -0.11 21.29
CA VAL A 69 -3.93 1.14 21.63
C VAL A 69 -3.22 0.98 22.98
N MET A 70 -2.01 1.52 23.08
CA MET A 70 -1.22 1.61 24.31
C MET A 70 -1.12 3.07 24.76
N GLU A 71 -1.54 3.37 25.99
CA GLU A 71 -1.25 4.64 26.66
C GLU A 71 0.13 4.56 27.35
N ARG A 72 1.00 5.54 27.10
CA ARG A 72 2.28 5.71 27.81
C ARG A 72 2.12 6.53 29.08
N GLN A 73 3.16 6.53 29.91
CA GLN A 73 3.19 7.31 31.16
C GLN A 73 3.00 8.82 30.95
N ASP A 74 3.42 9.35 29.79
CA ASP A 74 3.23 10.75 29.38
C ASP A 74 1.83 11.04 28.81
N LYS A 75 0.88 10.11 28.98
CA LYS A 75 -0.52 10.21 28.51
C LYS A 75 -0.70 10.27 27.00
N LYS A 76 0.36 9.93 26.25
CA LYS A 76 0.27 9.75 24.80
C LYS A 76 -0.15 8.33 24.45
N ASN A 77 -0.92 8.22 23.38
CA ASN A 77 -1.46 6.96 22.89
C ASN A 77 -0.75 6.52 21.63
N PHE A 78 -0.40 5.25 21.52
CA PHE A 78 0.29 4.70 20.35
C PHE A 78 -0.34 3.38 19.93
N PHE A 79 -0.33 3.11 18.62
CA PHE A 79 -0.49 1.73 18.16
C PHE A 79 0.82 0.96 18.40
N PRO A 80 0.82 -0.14 19.19
CA PRO A 80 2.00 -0.94 19.41
C PRO A 80 2.22 -1.89 18.22
N PHE A 81 3.35 -1.75 17.53
CA PHE A 81 3.72 -2.57 16.38
C PHE A 81 5.00 -3.35 16.65
N PHE A 82 5.10 -4.54 16.05
CA PHE A 82 6.20 -5.47 16.35
C PHE A 82 6.91 -5.93 15.10
N THR A 83 8.24 -6.01 15.17
CA THR A 83 9.11 -6.49 14.08
C THR A 83 9.26 -8.01 14.08
N SER A 84 8.84 -8.68 15.15
CA SER A 84 8.96 -10.12 15.32
C SER A 84 7.81 -10.68 16.16
N LYS A 85 7.53 -11.98 15.99
CA LYS A 85 6.56 -12.67 16.84
C LYS A 85 7.03 -12.76 18.30
N GLU A 86 8.34 -12.88 18.52
CA GLU A 86 8.93 -12.96 19.87
C GLU A 86 8.69 -11.69 20.69
N THR A 87 8.91 -10.51 20.11
CA THR A 87 8.67 -9.23 20.79
C THR A 87 7.19 -9.01 21.08
N LEU A 88 6.31 -9.43 20.16
CA LEU A 88 4.86 -9.45 20.39
C LEU A 88 4.49 -10.37 21.55
N GLU A 89 4.98 -11.61 21.57
CA GLU A 89 4.66 -12.59 22.61
C GLU A 89 5.17 -12.15 23.99
N LYS A 90 6.31 -11.47 24.07
CA LYS A 90 6.80 -10.87 25.32
C LYS A 90 5.85 -9.79 25.85
N TRP A 91 5.30 -8.97 24.96
CA TRP A 91 4.39 -7.90 25.31
C TRP A 91 2.97 -8.39 25.62
N SER A 92 2.42 -9.26 24.79
CA SER A 92 1.08 -9.85 24.95
C SER A 92 1.02 -11.26 24.34
N PRO A 93 1.29 -12.31 25.15
CA PRO A 93 1.39 -13.70 24.67
C PRO A 93 0.12 -14.25 24.00
N LYS A 94 -1.04 -13.63 24.25
CA LYS A 94 -2.35 -14.05 23.76
C LYS A 94 -2.93 -13.09 22.71
N ALA A 95 -2.20 -12.04 22.34
CA ALA A 95 -2.68 -11.10 21.34
C ALA A 95 -2.84 -11.79 19.99
N GLN A 96 -4.01 -11.62 19.41
CA GLN A 96 -4.19 -11.80 17.98
C GLN A 96 -3.57 -10.61 17.26
N CYS A 97 -3.03 -10.83 16.07
CA CYS A 97 -2.39 -9.77 15.29
C CYS A 97 -2.64 -9.91 13.80
N LEU A 98 -2.52 -8.78 13.11
CA LEU A 98 -2.49 -8.67 11.67
C LEU A 98 -1.06 -8.41 11.21
N VAL A 99 -0.69 -8.99 10.07
CA VAL A 99 0.51 -8.59 9.35
C VAL A 99 0.11 -7.45 8.42
N LEU A 100 0.56 -6.22 8.69
CA LEU A 100 0.19 -5.03 7.93
C LEU A 100 1.40 -4.41 7.25
N THR A 101 1.21 -3.91 6.04
CA THR A 101 2.14 -2.97 5.38
C THR A 101 1.84 -1.53 5.82
N PHE A 102 2.71 -0.60 5.44
CA PHE A 102 2.50 0.84 5.65
C PHE A 102 1.12 1.33 5.18
N ASP A 103 0.75 1.03 3.94
CA ASP A 103 -0.52 1.49 3.36
C ASP A 103 -1.73 0.87 4.04
N GLN A 104 -1.60 -0.32 4.61
CA GLN A 104 -2.69 -1.00 5.29
C GLN A 104 -2.94 -0.45 6.70
N PHE A 105 -1.91 0.02 7.42
CA PHE A 105 -2.11 0.59 8.75
C PHE A 105 -2.43 2.10 8.74
N MET A 106 -2.00 2.85 7.72
CA MET A 106 -2.24 4.30 7.63
C MET A 106 -3.73 4.70 7.73
N PRO A 107 -4.70 3.97 7.16
CA PRO A 107 -6.13 4.24 7.36
C PRO A 107 -6.56 4.18 8.82
N PHE A 108 -6.02 3.26 9.64
CA PHE A 108 -6.32 3.21 11.07
C PHE A 108 -5.79 4.45 11.80
N LEU A 109 -4.59 4.92 11.45
CA LEU A 109 -4.02 6.15 11.98
C LEU A 109 -4.89 7.38 11.65
N LYS A 110 -5.41 7.45 10.42
CA LYS A 110 -6.32 8.52 9.99
C LYS A 110 -7.66 8.46 10.70
N MET A 111 -8.23 7.26 10.84
CA MET A 111 -9.53 7.04 11.48
C MET A 111 -9.49 7.36 12.99
N ALA A 112 -8.35 7.14 13.65
CA ALA A 112 -8.17 7.52 15.05
C ALA A 112 -8.27 9.04 15.30
N GLY A 113 -8.22 9.89 14.26
CA GLY A 113 -8.65 11.29 14.37
C GLY A 113 -7.92 12.15 15.41
N GLY A 114 -6.70 11.76 15.82
CA GLY A 114 -5.93 12.44 16.87
C GLY A 114 -6.01 11.79 18.26
N GLU A 115 -6.77 10.70 18.44
CA GLU A 115 -6.77 9.88 19.66
C GLU A 115 -5.46 9.11 19.87
N VAL A 116 -4.66 8.98 18.81
CA VAL A 116 -3.37 8.29 18.77
C VAL A 116 -2.29 9.24 18.26
N ASP A 117 -1.19 9.33 19.00
CA ASP A 117 -0.03 10.19 18.74
C ASP A 117 0.96 9.60 17.71
N GLY A 118 0.85 8.30 17.43
CA GLY A 118 1.69 7.61 16.44
C GLY A 118 1.72 6.10 16.62
N VAL A 119 2.86 5.51 16.26
CA VAL A 119 3.14 4.09 16.49
C VAL A 119 4.33 3.95 17.45
N ILE A 120 4.34 2.88 18.23
CA ILE A 120 5.47 2.49 19.07
C ILE A 120 5.96 1.10 18.63
N LEU A 121 7.24 1.00 18.29
CA LEU A 121 7.87 -0.20 17.75
C LEU A 121 8.56 -0.98 18.85
N ASP A 122 8.17 -2.25 18.98
CA ASP A 122 8.64 -3.20 19.99
C ASP A 122 8.77 -2.56 21.39
N PRO A 123 7.65 -2.21 22.07
CA PRO A 123 7.63 -1.39 23.29
C PRO A 123 8.51 -1.88 24.44
N GLU A 124 8.63 -3.20 24.61
CA GLU A 124 9.42 -3.85 25.68
C GLU A 124 10.88 -4.13 25.26
N ASP A 125 11.28 -3.76 24.05
CA ASP A 125 12.60 -4.05 23.49
C ASP A 125 13.25 -2.79 22.88
N LEU A 126 12.74 -2.32 21.74
CA LEU A 126 13.29 -1.14 21.06
C LEU A 126 12.75 0.16 21.68
N ASP A 127 11.48 0.21 22.05
CA ASP A 127 10.78 1.41 22.56
C ASP A 127 11.02 2.64 21.67
N ILE A 128 10.75 2.49 20.37
CA ILE A 128 10.90 3.60 19.41
C ILE A 128 9.53 4.10 18.99
N THR A 129 9.26 5.38 19.23
CA THR A 129 8.03 6.03 18.78
C THR A 129 8.23 6.74 17.45
N LEU A 130 7.31 6.54 16.51
CA LEU A 130 7.20 7.35 15.30
C LEU A 130 5.86 8.09 15.37
N ASP A 131 5.92 9.41 15.47
CA ASP A 131 4.73 10.23 15.61
C ASP A 131 3.90 10.30 14.31
N THR A 132 2.65 10.73 14.45
CA THR A 132 1.72 10.90 13.32
C THR A 132 2.26 11.84 12.25
N SER A 133 3.01 12.88 12.62
CA SER A 133 3.55 13.85 11.67
C SER A 133 4.62 13.25 10.77
N PHE A 134 5.49 12.40 11.33
CA PHE A 134 6.49 11.64 10.60
C PHE A 134 5.82 10.65 9.64
N LEU A 135 4.85 9.88 10.11
CA LEU A 135 4.12 8.91 9.29
C LEU A 135 3.36 9.58 8.14
N GLN A 136 2.70 10.71 8.39
CA GLN A 136 2.05 11.50 7.34
C GLN A 136 3.03 12.07 6.32
N GLN A 137 4.23 12.46 6.74
CA GLN A 137 5.28 12.88 5.81
C GLN A 137 5.78 11.71 4.94
N LEU A 138 5.93 10.51 5.52
CA LEU A 138 6.27 9.30 4.76
C LEU A 138 5.20 8.96 3.73
N GLU A 139 3.92 9.03 4.11
CA GLU A 139 2.82 8.80 3.18
C GLU A 139 2.85 9.82 2.03
N LYS A 140 3.07 11.10 2.33
CA LYS A 140 3.23 12.14 1.30
C LYS A 140 4.39 11.84 0.36
N ILE A 141 5.52 11.38 0.89
CA ILE A 141 6.71 10.98 0.09
C ILE A 141 6.38 9.79 -0.80
N ARG A 142 5.73 8.77 -0.23
CA ARG A 142 5.31 7.53 -0.92
C ARG A 142 4.35 7.82 -2.07
N LEU A 143 3.42 8.76 -1.88
CA LEU A 143 2.37 9.10 -2.83
C LEU A 143 2.71 10.32 -3.71
N ARG A 144 3.96 10.84 -3.69
CA ARG A 144 4.32 12.01 -4.51
C ARG A 144 3.98 11.77 -5.98
N GLY A 145 3.28 12.73 -6.57
CA GLY A 145 2.87 12.68 -7.99
C GLY A 145 1.53 11.98 -8.22
N LEU A 146 0.90 11.41 -7.18
CA LEU A 146 -0.46 10.87 -7.26
C LEU A 146 -1.48 11.84 -6.66
N SER A 147 -2.59 12.02 -7.37
CA SER A 147 -3.79 12.68 -6.84
C SER A 147 -4.94 11.69 -6.88
N ALA A 148 -5.55 11.43 -5.72
CA ALA A 148 -6.71 10.55 -5.63
C ALA A 148 -7.96 11.29 -6.11
N ASN A 149 -8.54 10.85 -7.22
CA ASN A 149 -9.85 11.29 -7.69
C ASN A 149 -10.85 10.14 -7.54
N ARG A 150 -12.00 10.41 -6.90
CA ARG A 150 -13.05 9.41 -6.70
C ARG A 150 -14.03 9.43 -7.87
N ILE A 151 -14.13 8.30 -8.58
CA ILE A 151 -15.23 8.04 -9.50
C ILE A 151 -16.42 7.53 -8.69
N VAL A 152 -17.57 8.18 -8.77
CA VAL A 152 -18.77 7.84 -8.00
C VAL A 152 -19.83 7.17 -8.88
N LYS A 153 -20.74 6.43 -8.23
CA LYS A 153 -21.88 5.79 -8.89
C LYS A 153 -22.75 6.85 -9.56
N GLY A 154 -22.81 6.84 -10.90
CA GLY A 154 -23.50 7.84 -11.72
C GLY A 154 -22.58 8.58 -12.69
N ASP A 155 -21.26 8.57 -12.44
CA ASP A 155 -20.28 9.13 -13.37
C ASP A 155 -20.30 8.35 -14.69
N LYS A 156 -20.49 9.07 -15.80
CA LYS A 156 -20.31 8.48 -17.13
C LYS A 156 -18.82 8.42 -17.45
N VAL A 157 -18.21 7.26 -17.21
CA VAL A 157 -16.85 6.99 -17.69
C VAL A 157 -16.95 6.42 -19.10
N THR A 158 -16.52 7.21 -20.08
CA THR A 158 -16.44 6.78 -21.48
C THR A 158 -14.99 6.54 -21.83
N VAL A 159 -14.68 5.33 -22.31
CA VAL A 159 -13.35 4.93 -22.73
C VAL A 159 -13.38 4.42 -24.18
N LYS A 160 -12.26 4.58 -24.87
CA LYS A 160 -12.02 3.98 -26.19
C LYS A 160 -10.61 3.39 -26.25
N ASP A 161 -10.37 2.57 -27.27
CA ASP A 161 -9.03 2.04 -27.53
C ASP A 161 -8.03 3.15 -27.86
N PRO A 162 -6.77 3.01 -27.41
CA PRO A 162 -5.72 3.97 -27.72
C PRO A 162 -5.42 4.03 -29.22
N GLY A 163 -5.14 5.23 -29.72
CA GLY A 163 -4.59 5.43 -31.07
C GLY A 163 -3.12 5.04 -31.20
N GLU A 164 -2.46 5.42 -32.30
CA GLU A 164 -1.03 5.10 -32.54
C GLU A 164 -0.11 5.59 -31.41
N GLU A 165 -0.35 6.79 -30.87
CA GLU A 165 0.41 7.32 -29.73
C GLU A 165 0.36 6.39 -28.50
N GLY A 166 -0.80 5.78 -28.27
CA GLY A 166 -0.97 4.89 -27.13
C GLY A 166 -0.30 3.53 -27.31
N LYS A 167 0.10 3.14 -28.53
CA LYS A 167 0.95 1.95 -28.72
C LYS A 167 2.34 2.17 -28.10
N TYR A 168 2.93 3.36 -28.29
CA TYR A 168 4.22 3.69 -27.69
C TYR A 168 4.14 3.73 -26.17
N LEU A 169 3.10 4.38 -25.62
CA LEU A 169 2.86 4.39 -24.18
C LEU A 169 2.62 2.97 -23.65
N GLY A 170 1.80 2.18 -24.33
CA GLY A 170 1.51 0.79 -23.97
C GLY A 170 2.78 -0.08 -23.90
N ASN A 171 3.70 0.08 -24.85
CA ASN A 171 4.99 -0.62 -24.85
C ASN A 171 5.86 -0.23 -23.65
N VAL A 172 5.91 1.06 -23.29
CA VAL A 172 6.66 1.50 -22.10
C VAL A 172 6.03 0.96 -20.83
N LEU A 173 4.70 1.03 -20.68
CA LEU A 173 3.99 0.48 -19.54
C LEU A 173 4.23 -1.03 -19.40
N ALA A 174 4.18 -1.77 -20.51
CA ALA A 174 4.47 -3.20 -20.53
C ALA A 174 5.91 -3.50 -20.11
N LYS A 175 6.88 -2.75 -20.64
CA LYS A 175 8.29 -2.93 -20.31
C LYS A 175 8.58 -2.63 -18.83
N THR A 176 7.95 -1.60 -18.28
CA THR A 176 8.03 -1.29 -16.84
C THR A 176 7.45 -2.42 -16.01
N ALA A 177 6.28 -2.96 -16.42
CA ALA A 177 5.59 -4.03 -15.70
C ALA A 177 6.37 -5.36 -15.66
N GLU A 178 7.25 -5.65 -16.64
CA GLU A 178 8.16 -6.81 -16.58
C GLU A 178 9.03 -6.84 -15.32
N SER A 179 9.35 -5.67 -14.75
CA SER A 179 10.13 -5.55 -13.51
C SER A 179 9.29 -5.56 -12.23
N MET A 180 7.97 -5.70 -12.36
CA MET A 180 6.98 -5.62 -11.29
C MET A 180 6.27 -6.97 -11.17
N PRO A 181 6.86 -7.97 -10.50
CA PRO A 181 6.30 -9.32 -10.42
C PRO A 181 4.89 -9.35 -9.83
N GLU A 182 4.51 -8.35 -9.03
CA GLU A 182 3.17 -8.18 -8.48
C GLU A 182 2.08 -7.77 -9.49
N VAL A 183 2.44 -7.28 -10.68
CA VAL A 183 1.49 -6.87 -11.71
C VAL A 183 1.11 -8.07 -12.57
N ARG A 184 -0.18 -8.41 -12.62
CA ARG A 184 -0.74 -9.50 -13.41
C ARG A 184 -1.05 -9.07 -14.84
N SER A 185 -1.68 -7.91 -15.02
CA SER A 185 -1.95 -7.36 -16.35
C SER A 185 -2.16 -5.85 -16.32
N ILE A 186 -1.96 -5.20 -17.48
CA ILE A 186 -2.25 -3.78 -17.67
C ILE A 186 -3.13 -3.61 -18.91
N VAL A 187 -4.21 -2.86 -18.78
CA VAL A 187 -5.05 -2.39 -19.89
C VAL A 187 -4.88 -0.88 -20.02
N LEU A 188 -4.63 -0.41 -21.25
CA LEU A 188 -4.53 1.02 -21.58
C LEU A 188 -5.74 1.44 -22.41
N LYS A 189 -6.35 2.57 -22.03
CA LYS A 189 -7.47 3.21 -22.74
C LYS A 189 -7.27 4.72 -22.82
N GLU A 190 -8.05 5.36 -23.67
CA GLU A 190 -8.27 6.81 -23.66
C GLU A 190 -9.63 7.10 -23.01
N ARG A 191 -9.65 7.86 -21.92
CA ARG A 191 -10.88 8.35 -21.28
C ARG A 191 -11.27 9.68 -21.92
N LEU A 192 -12.54 9.77 -22.34
CA LEU A 192 -13.13 11.00 -22.85
C LEU A 192 -13.69 11.82 -21.68
N MET A 193 -13.27 13.07 -21.57
CA MET A 193 -13.71 13.99 -20.52
C MET A 193 -14.88 14.87 -20.98
N PRO A 194 -15.70 15.42 -20.06
CA PRO A 194 -16.84 16.27 -20.41
C PRO A 194 -16.47 17.55 -21.15
N ASP A 195 -15.26 18.06 -20.94
CA ASP A 195 -14.69 19.23 -21.61
C ASP A 195 -14.06 18.89 -22.98
N ASN A 196 -14.31 17.69 -23.50
CA ASN A 196 -13.73 17.10 -24.70
C ASN A 196 -12.20 16.88 -24.65
N SER A 197 -11.56 17.07 -23.50
CA SER A 197 -10.18 16.60 -23.32
C SER A 197 -10.12 15.08 -23.22
N GLN A 198 -8.93 14.52 -23.39
CA GLN A 198 -8.70 13.07 -23.31
C GLN A 198 -7.54 12.78 -22.39
N HIS A 199 -7.76 11.85 -21.47
CA HIS A 199 -6.75 11.38 -20.54
C HIS A 199 -6.39 9.93 -20.85
N TRP A 200 -5.17 9.54 -20.49
CA TRP A 200 -4.81 8.13 -20.46
C TRP A 200 -5.48 7.47 -19.26
N PHE A 201 -6.12 6.33 -19.49
CA PHE A 201 -6.78 5.56 -18.44
C PHE A 201 -6.17 4.17 -18.37
N ILE A 202 -5.41 3.92 -17.32
CA ILE A 202 -4.59 2.73 -17.13
C ILE A 202 -5.22 1.88 -16.03
N ILE A 203 -5.67 0.68 -16.39
CA ILE A 203 -6.19 -0.29 -15.43
C ILE A 203 -5.07 -1.28 -15.12
N VAL A 204 -4.70 -1.37 -13.85
CA VAL A 204 -3.63 -2.24 -13.35
C VAL A 204 -4.25 -3.35 -12.51
N ASP A 205 -4.14 -4.58 -12.98
CA ASP A 205 -4.48 -5.76 -12.21
C ASP A 205 -3.22 -6.31 -11.55
N ALA A 206 -3.23 -6.40 -10.23
CA ALA A 206 -2.05 -6.75 -9.44
C ALA A 206 -2.45 -7.67 -8.28
N ASP A 207 -1.46 -8.31 -7.68
CA ASP A 207 -1.64 -9.20 -6.52
C ASP A 207 -2.03 -8.42 -5.25
N SER A 208 -1.71 -7.12 -5.20
CA SER A 208 -2.14 -6.18 -4.16
C SER A 208 -2.49 -4.80 -4.71
N GLU A 209 -3.43 -4.11 -4.08
CA GLU A 209 -3.82 -2.73 -4.41
C GLU A 209 -2.86 -1.69 -3.80
N ASP A 210 -1.59 -1.70 -4.21
CA ASP A 210 -0.57 -0.73 -3.76
C ASP A 210 -0.48 0.45 -4.75
N PRO A 211 -0.89 1.69 -4.38
CA PRO A 211 -0.85 2.83 -5.28
C PRO A 211 0.55 3.18 -5.80
N VAL A 212 1.63 2.73 -5.15
CA VAL A 212 3.00 2.91 -5.63
C VAL A 212 3.20 2.29 -7.02
N LEU A 213 2.43 1.26 -7.37
CA LEU A 213 2.44 0.70 -8.73
C LEU A 213 2.10 1.78 -9.77
N PHE A 214 1.15 2.66 -9.47
CA PHE A 214 0.77 3.78 -10.34
C PHE A 214 1.92 4.78 -10.46
N SER A 215 2.58 5.13 -9.35
CA SER A 215 3.72 6.05 -9.36
C SER A 215 4.88 5.53 -10.24
N LYS A 216 5.19 4.23 -10.14
CA LYS A 216 6.25 3.60 -10.96
C LYS A 216 5.90 3.64 -12.45
N LEU A 217 4.67 3.24 -12.79
CA LEU A 217 4.18 3.25 -14.16
C LEU A 217 4.10 4.68 -14.73
N SER A 218 3.65 5.66 -13.94
CA SER A 218 3.58 7.06 -14.36
C SER A 218 4.96 7.68 -14.55
N ALA A 219 5.95 7.31 -13.73
CA ALA A 219 7.31 7.85 -13.84
C ALA A 219 7.92 7.55 -15.22
N GLU A 220 7.75 6.32 -15.71
CA GLU A 220 8.24 5.91 -17.02
C GLU A 220 7.30 6.37 -18.16
N GLY A 221 5.98 6.27 -17.96
CA GLY A 221 4.98 6.59 -18.98
C GLY A 221 4.81 8.09 -19.25
N SER A 222 5.04 8.96 -18.25
CA SER A 222 4.75 10.40 -18.33
C SER A 222 5.43 11.11 -19.51
N ARG A 223 6.64 10.67 -19.89
CA ARG A 223 7.38 11.24 -21.03
C ARG A 223 6.69 11.02 -22.37
N LEU A 224 5.90 9.94 -22.48
CA LEU A 224 5.13 9.59 -23.67
C LEU A 224 3.64 9.92 -23.53
N ALA A 225 3.24 10.56 -22.43
CA ALA A 225 1.85 10.92 -22.19
C ALA A 225 1.35 12.05 -23.12
N GLY A 226 2.25 12.75 -23.82
CA GLY A 226 1.88 13.77 -24.80
C GLY A 226 1.15 14.97 -24.19
N GLY A 227 1.45 15.28 -22.92
CA GLY A 227 0.78 16.36 -22.17
C GLY A 227 -0.62 16.01 -21.66
N ARG A 228 -1.12 14.78 -21.89
CA ARG A 228 -2.36 14.27 -21.31
C ARG A 228 -2.13 13.76 -19.89
N ASP A 229 -3.11 13.93 -19.02
CA ASP A 229 -3.08 13.33 -17.69
C ASP A 229 -3.12 11.81 -17.78
N MET A 230 -2.46 11.15 -16.81
CA MET A 230 -2.49 9.71 -16.62
C MET A 230 -3.33 9.38 -15.39
N GLU A 231 -4.45 8.71 -15.62
CA GLU A 231 -5.36 8.23 -14.59
C GLU A 231 -5.19 6.72 -14.42
N PHE A 232 -5.18 6.27 -13.16
CA PHE A 232 -4.96 4.86 -12.83
C PHE A 232 -6.13 4.29 -12.02
N MET A 233 -6.41 3.01 -12.22
CA MET A 233 -7.43 2.27 -11.49
C MET A 233 -6.99 0.82 -11.28
N PHE A 234 -7.28 0.25 -10.10
CA PHE A 234 -7.08 -1.18 -9.89
C PHE A 234 -8.13 -2.01 -10.63
N GLY A 235 -7.68 -3.10 -11.25
CA GLY A 235 -8.52 -4.05 -11.97
C GLY A 235 -9.54 -4.79 -11.09
N SER A 236 -9.38 -4.78 -9.77
CA SER A 236 -10.29 -5.35 -8.78
C SER A 236 -11.62 -4.59 -8.63
N THR A 237 -11.64 -3.29 -8.98
CA THR A 237 -12.84 -2.44 -8.92
C THR A 237 -13.89 -2.89 -9.93
N GLU A 238 -15.18 -2.61 -9.66
CA GLU A 238 -16.28 -3.01 -10.56
C GLU A 238 -16.09 -2.46 -11.98
N LEU A 239 -15.70 -1.18 -12.09
CA LEU A 239 -15.42 -0.54 -13.39
C LEU A 239 -14.16 -1.12 -14.04
N GLY A 240 -13.09 -1.33 -13.28
CA GLY A 240 -11.85 -1.93 -13.77
C GLY A 240 -12.10 -3.31 -14.38
N LYS A 241 -12.80 -4.20 -13.67
CA LYS A 241 -13.20 -5.53 -14.16
C LYS A 241 -13.96 -5.46 -15.47
N LYS A 242 -14.94 -4.55 -15.56
CA LYS A 242 -15.76 -4.38 -16.77
C LYS A 242 -14.92 -3.95 -17.96
N ILE A 243 -14.06 -2.95 -17.78
CA ILE A 243 -13.20 -2.47 -18.89
C ILE A 243 -12.24 -3.56 -19.30
N MET A 244 -11.60 -4.26 -18.35
CA MET A 244 -10.65 -5.32 -18.65
C MET A 244 -11.28 -6.49 -19.43
N HIS A 245 -12.51 -6.89 -19.10
CA HIS A 245 -13.22 -7.96 -19.79
C HIS A 245 -13.35 -7.69 -21.30
N ASP A 246 -13.60 -6.44 -21.69
CA ASP A 246 -13.84 -6.04 -23.08
C ASP A 246 -12.57 -5.53 -23.79
N SER A 247 -11.38 -5.75 -23.22
CA SER A 247 -10.14 -5.13 -23.67
C SER A 247 -9.00 -6.13 -23.82
N MET A 248 -8.16 -5.88 -24.82
CA MET A 248 -6.88 -6.56 -24.92
C MET A 248 -5.85 -5.85 -24.01
N PRO A 249 -5.16 -6.57 -23.11
CA PRO A 249 -4.13 -5.97 -22.28
C PRO A 249 -2.89 -5.62 -23.10
N VAL A 250 -2.22 -4.53 -22.72
CA VAL A 250 -0.89 -4.17 -23.25
C VAL A 250 0.22 -4.99 -22.60
N TYR A 251 -0.06 -5.56 -21.43
CA TYR A 251 0.84 -6.44 -20.69
C TYR A 251 0.05 -7.54 -19.99
N THR A 252 0.56 -8.76 -20.04
CA THR A 252 0.12 -9.88 -19.19
C THR A 252 1.36 -10.58 -18.68
N ARG A 253 1.43 -10.81 -17.37
CA ARG A 253 2.50 -11.59 -16.75
C ARG A 253 2.44 -13.02 -17.30
N GLU A 254 3.56 -13.52 -17.80
CA GLU A 254 3.65 -14.94 -18.19
C GLU A 254 3.38 -15.82 -16.97
N LYS A 255 2.56 -16.85 -17.13
CA LYS A 255 2.37 -17.84 -16.07
C LYS A 255 3.68 -18.63 -15.95
N ALA A 256 4.33 -18.51 -14.80
CA ALA A 256 5.44 -19.38 -14.42
C ALA A 256 4.99 -20.84 -14.29
#